data_AF-A0A5J4ECX9-F1
#
_entry.id   AF-A0A5J4ECX9-F1
#
_cell.length_a   1.000
_cell.length_b   1.000
_cell.length_c   1.000
_cell.angle_alpha   90.00
_cell.angle_beta   90.00
_cell.angle_gamma   90.00
#
_symmetry.space_group_name_H-M   'P 1'
#
loop_
_entity.id
_entity.type
_entity.pdbx_description
1 polymer ?
#
loop_
_entity_poly.entity_id
_entity_poly.type
_entity_poly.pdbx_seq_one_letter_code
_entity_poly.pdbx_strand_id
1 'polypeptide(L)' 'MKTLKCDLCEVTAEGETFEEWMKALQPHYMEAHADVMNDPSHSKEHMEKWMAENRVRFEAE' A
#
# COMPACT_ATOMS: atom_id res chain seq x y z
N MET A 1 11.70 -6.10 -10.97
CA MET A 1 11.73 -5.43 -9.65
C MET A 1 11.38 -3.97 -9.84
N LYS A 2 10.30 -3.51 -9.20
CA LYS A 2 9.84 -2.12 -9.22
C LYS A 2 10.03 -1.50 -7.84
N THR A 3 10.31 -0.21 -7.81
CA THR A 3 10.39 0.60 -6.59
C THR A 3 9.29 1.65 -6.67
N LEU A 4 8.34 1.61 -5.74
CA LEU A 4 7.20 2.54 -5.72
C LEU A 4 7.05 3.14 -4.32
N LYS A 5 6.72 4.43 -4.29
CA LYS A 5 6.44 5.19 -3.07
C LYS A 5 5.10 4.80 -2.46
N CYS A 6 5.03 4.87 -1.14
CA CYS A 6 3.78 4.92 -0.38
C CYS A 6 2.84 5.99 -1.00
N ASP A 7 1.54 5.76 -1.00
CA ASP A 7 0.52 6.74 -1.42
C ASP A 7 0.39 7.93 -0.46
N LEU A 8 0.84 7.78 0.79
CA LEU A 8 0.66 8.79 1.82
C LEU A 8 1.94 9.55 2.16
N CYS A 9 3.11 9.03 1.79
CA CYS A 9 4.40 9.67 2.09
C CYS A 9 5.52 9.24 1.14
N GLU A 10 6.73 9.74 1.39
CA GLU A 10 7.90 9.55 0.51
C GLU A 10 8.64 8.22 0.71
N VAL A 11 8.22 7.37 1.65
CA VAL A 11 8.86 6.05 1.86
C VAL A 11 8.61 5.16 0.65
N THR A 12 9.67 4.51 0.17
CA THR A 12 9.61 3.56 -0.94
C THR A 12 9.61 2.13 -0.45
N ALA A 13 8.86 1.28 -1.15
CA ALA A 13 8.95 -0.17 -1.03
C ALA A 13 9.30 -0.78 -2.39
N GLU A 14 9.90 -1.97 -2.35
CA GLU A 14 10.37 -2.69 -3.53
C GLU A 14 9.69 -4.06 -3.61
N GLY A 15 9.44 -4.54 -4.83
CA GLY A 15 8.92 -5.87 -5.08
C GLY A 15 9.03 -6.28 -6.55
N GLU A 16 9.14 -7.58 -6.82
CA GLU A 16 9.10 -8.08 -8.21
C GLU A 16 7.66 -8.20 -8.70
N THR A 17 6.75 -8.58 -7.80
CA THR A 17 5.30 -8.63 -8.00
C THR A 17 4.56 -7.62 -7.11
N PHE A 18 3.29 -7.36 -7.42
CA PHE A 18 2.45 -6.50 -6.59
C PHE A 18 2.30 -7.04 -5.17
N GLU A 19 2.12 -8.35 -5.04
CA GLU A 19 1.97 -9.03 -3.76
C GLU A 19 3.23 -8.92 -2.88
N GLU A 20 4.42 -9.03 -3.48
CA GLU A 20 5.69 -8.83 -2.76
C GLU A 20 5.89 -7.38 -2.36
N TRP A 21 5.59 -6.44 -3.25
CA TRP A 21 5.65 -5.01 -2.94
C TRP A 21 4.68 -4.64 -1.82
N MET A 22 3.45 -5.15 -1.87
CA MET A 22 2.45 -4.98 -0.82
C MET A 22 2.94 -5.53 0.52
N LYS A 23 3.55 -6.72 0.52
CA LYS A 23 4.14 -7.31 1.72
C LYS A 23 5.32 -6.50 2.26
N ALA A 24 6.12 -5.88 1.39
CA ALA A 24 7.21 -5.01 1.77
C ALA A 24 6.71 -3.65 2.32
N LEU A 25 5.60 -3.14 1.79
CA LEU A 25 4.98 -1.88 2.20
C LEU A 25 4.17 -2.04 3.51
N GLN A 26 3.60 -3.21 3.78
CA GLN A 26 2.72 -3.46 4.91
C GLN A 26 3.33 -3.07 6.28
N PRO A 27 4.58 -3.42 6.64
CA PRO A 27 5.18 -3.02 7.92
C PRO A 27 5.23 -1.51 8.09
N HIS A 28 5.50 -0.76 7.02
CA HIS A 28 5.50 0.70 7.05
C HIS A 28 4.10 1.25 7.38
N TYR A 29 3.05 0.71 6.78
CA TYR A 29 1.67 1.09 7.11
C TYR A 29 1.29 0.77 8.55
N MET A 30 1.71 -0.39 9.08
CA MET A 30 1.42 -0.79 10.46
C MET A 30 2.11 0.09 11.51
N GLU A 31 3.24 0.71 11.17
CA GLU A 31 4.03 1.54 12.10
C GLU A 31 3.77 3.04 11.90
N ALA A 32 3.94 3.55 10.67
CA ALA A 32 3.90 4.98 10.37
C ALA A 32 2.49 5.50 10.01
N HIS A 33 1.60 4.61 9.56
CA HIS A 33 0.21 4.93 9.19
C HIS A 33 -0.77 4.02 9.95
N ALA A 34 -0.44 3.73 11.21
CA ALA A 34 -1.25 2.86 12.08
C ALA A 34 -2.66 3.43 12.29
N ASP A 35 -2.83 4.75 12.20
CA ASP A 35 -4.12 5.44 12.20
C ASP A 35 -4.99 5.02 11.02
N VAL A 36 -4.42 4.97 9.80
CA VAL A 36 -5.09 4.51 8.58
C VAL A 36 -5.47 3.03 8.71
N MET A 37 -4.59 2.21 9.28
CA MET A 37 -4.87 0.78 9.49
C MET A 37 -5.95 0.50 10.54
N ASN A 38 -6.13 1.40 11.51
CA ASN A 38 -7.08 1.26 12.61
C ASN A 38 -8.33 2.13 12.47
N ASP A 39 -8.49 2.85 11.35
CA ASP A 39 -9.64 3.73 11.13
C ASP A 39 -10.94 2.91 11.07
N PRO A 40 -11.89 3.12 12.02
CA PRO A 40 -13.12 2.35 12.07
C PRO A 40 -14.08 2.68 10.91
N SER A 41 -13.83 3.74 10.14
CA SER A 41 -14.59 4.11 8.94
C SER A 41 -14.17 3.30 7.70
N HIS A 42 -13.02 2.63 7.75
CA HIS A 42 -12.55 1.78 6.65
C HIS A 42 -13.40 0.52 6.54
N SER A 43 -14.35 0.58 5.63
CA SER A 43 -15.15 -0.57 5.24
C SER A 43 -14.34 -1.55 4.38
N LYS A 44 -14.88 -2.75 4.18
CA LYS A 44 -14.33 -3.72 3.23
C LYS A 44 -14.20 -3.14 1.82
N GLU A 45 -15.17 -2.34 1.39
CA GLU A 45 -15.16 -1.65 0.09
C GLU A 45 -14.01 -0.64 -0.01
N HIS A 46 -13.75 0.12 1.07
CA HIS A 46 -12.61 1.02 1.13
C HIS A 46 -11.29 0.26 0.93
N MET A 47 -11.11 -0.86 1.64
CA MET A 47 -9.92 -1.69 1.53
C MET A 47 -9.77 -2.30 0.12
N GLU A 48 -10.86 -2.77 -0.49
CA GLU A 48 -10.85 -3.31 -1.86
C GLU A 48 -10.48 -2.24 -2.89
N LYS A 49 -11.01 -1.02 -2.73
CA LYS A 49 -10.66 0.12 -3.58
C LYS A 49 -9.18 0.50 -3.43
N TRP A 50 -8.69 0.60 -2.19
CA TRP A 50 -7.29 0.90 -1.92
C TRP A 50 -6.35 -0.15 -2.54
N MET A 51 -6.69 -1.44 -2.46
CA MET A 51 -5.93 -2.51 -3.11
C MET A 51 -5.93 -2.38 -4.64
N ALA A 52 -7.07 -2.05 -5.25
CA ALA A 52 -7.19 -1.88 -6.69
C ALA A 52 -6.39 -0.65 -7.18
N GLU A 53 -6.49 0.47 -6.49
CA GLU A 53 -5.75 1.70 -6.82
C GLU A 53 -4.24 1.48 -6.70
N ASN A 54 -3.79 0.82 -5.63
CA ASN A 54 -2.37 0.48 -5.47
C ASN A 54 -1.87 -0.51 -6.52
N ARG A 55 -2.71 -1.46 -6.96
CA ARG A 55 -2.35 -2.36 -8.07
C ARG A 55 -2.13 -1.59 -9.37
N VAL A 56 -3.03 -0.66 -9.71
CA VAL A 56 -2.87 0.19 -10.89
C VAL A 56 -1.60 1.05 -10.80
N ARG A 57 -1.32 1.63 -9.61
CA ARG A 57 -0.08 2.40 -9.38
C ARG A 57 1.16 1.55 -9.58
N PHE A 58 1.20 0.34 -9.02
CA PHE A 58 2.32 -0.57 -9.17
C PHE A 58 2.52 -1.03 -10.61
N GLU A 59 1.43 -1.24 -11.35
CA GLU A 59 1.50 -1.61 -12.77
C GLU A 59 2.01 -0.47 -13.65
N ALA A 60 1.74 0.79 -13.28
CA ALA A 60 2.13 1.99 -14.01
C ALA A 60 3.59 2.44 -13.84
N GLU A 61 4.28 2.01 -12.78
CA GLU A 61 5.74 2.20 -12.61
C GLU A 61 6.58 1.25 -13.46
#